data_AF-A0A559L7S4-F1
#
_entry.id   AF-A0A559L7S4-F1
#
_cell.length_a   1.000
_cell.length_b   1.000
_cell.length_c   1.000
_cell.angle_alpha   90.00
_cell.angle_beta   90.00
_cell.angle_gamma   90.00
#
_symmetry.space_group_name_H-M   'P 1'
#
loop_
_entity.id
_entity.type
_entity.pdbx_description
1 polymer ?
#
loop_
_entity_poly.entity_id
_entity_poly.type
_entity_poly.pdbx_seq_one_letter_code
_entity_poly.pdbx_strand_id
1 'polypeptide(L)'
;MHYTTILSTILSLAVATSANAAALNPRATRKANEFVSDNCAQGTASYEHNSGFINDVTMDDTSNSVYFAAGPWFYYDGKTENGGSCTGNLLGSWANDNDHPCVNLNQRGGDSRRIRCVRWNNGI
;
A
#
# COMPACT_ATOMS: atom_id res chain seq x y z
N MET A 1 -28.95 -65.98 -22.35
CA MET A 1 -27.62 -65.52 -21.91
C MET A 1 -26.92 -64.88 -23.10
N HIS A 2 -26.92 -63.54 -23.17
CA HIS A 2 -26.09 -62.78 -24.10
C HIS A 2 -25.50 -61.62 -23.29
N TYR A 3 -24.17 -61.61 -23.17
CA TYR A 3 -23.39 -60.58 -22.50
C TYR A 3 -23.01 -59.53 -23.52
N THR A 4 -23.16 -58.26 -23.18
CA THR A 4 -22.56 -57.17 -23.95
C THR A 4 -21.99 -56.17 -22.97
N THR A 5 -20.69 -56.30 -22.69
CA THR A 5 -19.92 -55.30 -21.95
C THR A 5 -19.46 -54.24 -22.94
N ILE A 6 -20.01 -53.03 -22.85
CA ILE A 6 -19.46 -51.86 -23.54
C ILE A 6 -18.35 -51.30 -22.64
N LEU A 7 -17.11 -51.42 -23.10
CA LEU A 7 -15.93 -50.91 -22.43
C LEU A 7 -15.77 -49.43 -22.82
N SER A 8 -16.22 -48.51 -21.95
CA SER A 8 -16.04 -47.07 -22.15
C SER A 8 -14.75 -46.63 -21.44
N THR A 9 -13.65 -46.50 -22.18
CA THR A 9 -12.41 -45.91 -21.69
C THR A 9 -12.56 -44.39 -21.60
N ILE A 10 -12.68 -43.86 -20.38
CA ILE A 10 -12.69 -42.42 -20.13
C ILE A 10 -11.23 -41.96 -20.03
N LEU A 11 -10.70 -41.37 -21.10
CA LEU A 11 -9.41 -40.70 -21.09
C LEU A 11 -9.56 -39.34 -20.39
N SER A 12 -9.13 -39.27 -19.14
CA SER A 12 -9.13 -38.02 -18.37
C SER A 12 -7.87 -37.21 -18.73
N LEU A 13 -8.02 -36.15 -19.52
CA LEU A 13 -6.98 -35.13 -19.70
C LEU A 13 -6.90 -34.28 -18.43
N ALA A 14 -5.96 -34.61 -17.54
CA ALA A 14 -5.57 -33.72 -16.47
C ALA A 14 -4.74 -32.56 -17.06
N VAL A 15 -5.39 -31.43 -17.33
CA VAL A 15 -4.67 -30.18 -17.58
C VAL A 15 -4.16 -29.69 -16.23
N ALA A 16 -2.94 -30.07 -15.88
CA ALA A 16 -2.21 -29.42 -14.81
C ALA A 16 -1.78 -28.02 -15.31
N THR A 17 -2.65 -27.03 -15.20
CA THR A 17 -2.21 -25.63 -15.20
C THR A 17 -1.49 -25.41 -13.88
N SER A 18 -0.18 -25.65 -13.84
CA SER A 18 0.67 -25.04 -12.82
C SER A 18 0.73 -23.55 -13.13
N ALA A 19 -0.32 -22.82 -12.75
CA ALA A 19 -0.22 -21.40 -12.56
C ALA A 19 0.74 -21.22 -11.39
N ASN A 20 2.02 -21.01 -11.70
CA ASN A 20 2.94 -20.37 -10.78
C ASN A 20 2.43 -18.93 -10.60
N ALA A 21 1.38 -18.78 -9.79
CA ALA A 21 1.19 -17.58 -9.04
C ALA A 21 2.40 -17.54 -8.11
N ALA A 22 3.48 -16.86 -8.56
CA ALA A 22 4.41 -16.28 -7.63
C ALA A 22 3.54 -15.57 -6.60
N ALA A 23 3.50 -16.11 -5.39
CA ALA A 23 2.77 -15.53 -4.30
C ALA A 23 3.31 -14.11 -4.16
N LEU A 24 2.57 -13.14 -4.71
CA LEU A 24 2.77 -11.74 -4.40
C LEU A 24 2.54 -11.70 -2.90
N ASN A 25 3.65 -11.59 -2.17
CA ASN A 25 3.64 -11.37 -0.73
C ASN A 25 2.57 -10.30 -0.47
N PRO A 26 1.53 -10.53 0.36
CA PRO A 26 0.38 -9.63 0.50
C PRO A 26 0.75 -8.20 0.99
N ARG A 27 2.04 -7.92 1.17
CA ARG A 27 2.66 -6.64 1.50
C ARG A 27 3.43 -5.97 0.33
N ALA A 28 3.37 -6.53 -0.88
CA ALA A 28 4.14 -6.04 -2.04
C ALA A 28 3.58 -4.75 -2.67
N THR A 29 2.34 -4.37 -2.35
CA THR A 29 1.75 -3.15 -2.90
C THR A 29 1.90 -2.01 -1.91
N ARG A 30 2.71 -1.01 -2.30
CA ARG A 30 2.94 0.18 -1.51
C ARG A 30 1.67 1.01 -1.54
N LYS A 31 1.13 1.28 -0.35
CA LYS A 31 -0.14 1.99 -0.20
C LYS A 31 -0.04 3.06 0.87
N ALA A 32 -0.50 4.27 0.52
CA ALA A 32 -0.52 5.45 1.37
C ALA A 32 -1.78 6.26 1.05
N ASN A 33 -2.93 5.88 1.60
CA ASN A 33 -4.19 6.56 1.29
C ASN A 33 -4.36 7.79 2.16
N GLU A 34 -4.80 8.88 1.58
CA GLU A 34 -5.01 10.15 2.28
C GLU A 34 -6.46 10.35 2.69
N PHE A 35 -6.65 11.03 3.81
CA PHE A 35 -7.97 11.32 4.37
C PHE A 35 -8.02 12.77 4.83
N VAL A 36 -9.17 13.44 4.63
CA VAL A 36 -9.41 14.80 5.16
C VAL A 36 -9.67 14.80 6.66
N SER A 37 -9.95 13.66 7.28
CA SER A 37 -9.98 13.53 8.74
C SER A 37 -8.57 13.48 9.32
N ASP A 38 -8.43 13.79 10.61
CA ASP A 38 -7.16 13.67 11.35
C ASP A 38 -6.78 12.23 11.76
N ASN A 39 -7.67 11.25 11.55
CA ASN A 39 -7.56 9.90 12.13
C ASN A 39 -8.01 8.77 11.17
N CYS A 40 -7.92 8.99 9.86
CA CYS A 40 -8.35 8.04 8.82
C CYS A 40 -9.79 7.54 9.00
N ALA A 41 -10.71 8.43 9.35
CA ALA A 41 -12.12 8.10 9.52
C ALA A 41 -12.71 7.53 8.21
N GLN A 42 -13.62 6.57 8.36
CA GLN A 42 -14.34 6.04 7.20
C GLN A 42 -15.20 7.14 6.55
N GLY A 43 -15.26 7.13 5.21
CA GLY A 43 -16.01 8.12 4.44
C GLY A 43 -15.28 9.44 4.20
N THR A 44 -14.06 9.61 4.71
CA THR A 44 -13.26 10.84 4.51
C THR A 44 -12.02 10.62 3.65
N ALA A 45 -11.93 9.50 2.94
CA ALA A 45 -10.84 9.24 2.02
C ALA A 45 -10.85 10.28 0.88
N SER A 46 -9.71 10.89 0.60
CA SER A 46 -9.54 11.91 -0.45
C SER A 46 -8.77 11.37 -1.65
N TYR A 47 -7.65 10.70 -1.41
CA TYR A 47 -6.75 10.21 -2.46
C TYR A 47 -6.22 8.81 -2.15
N GLU A 48 -6.21 7.96 -3.17
CA GLU A 48 -5.68 6.61 -3.06
C GLU A 48 -4.37 6.48 -3.83
N HIS A 49 -3.34 6.03 -3.14
CA HIS A 49 -2.03 5.76 -3.72
C HIS A 49 -1.75 4.28 -3.55
N ASN A 50 -1.70 3.52 -4.64
CA ASN A 50 -1.53 2.07 -4.61
C ASN A 50 -0.76 1.55 -5.83
N SER A 51 0.52 1.19 -5.65
CA SER A 51 1.34 0.56 -6.69
C SER A 51 2.65 0.04 -6.10
N GLY A 52 3.20 -1.04 -6.67
CA GLY A 52 4.51 -1.57 -6.28
C GLY A 52 5.69 -0.65 -6.64
N PHE A 53 5.47 0.37 -7.47
CA PHE A 53 6.51 1.27 -7.99
C PHE A 53 6.51 2.67 -7.36
N ILE A 54 5.56 2.95 -6.46
CA ILE A 54 5.49 4.26 -5.78
C ILE A 54 6.67 4.40 -4.83
N ASN A 55 7.55 5.37 -5.10
CA ASN A 55 8.64 5.72 -4.20
C ASN A 55 8.28 6.92 -3.35
N ASP A 56 7.63 7.93 -3.93
CA ASP A 56 7.21 9.13 -3.23
C ASP A 56 5.69 9.28 -3.34
N VAL A 57 5.06 9.68 -2.24
CA VAL A 57 3.67 10.12 -2.20
C VAL A 57 3.63 11.49 -1.57
N THR A 58 3.33 12.49 -2.38
CA THR A 58 3.13 13.86 -1.93
C THR A 58 1.69 13.99 -1.42
N MET A 59 1.53 14.37 -0.16
CA MET A 59 0.22 14.55 0.44
C MET A 59 -0.45 15.78 -0.16
N ASP A 60 -1.72 15.70 -0.51
CA ASP A 60 -2.51 16.87 -0.83
C ASP A 60 -2.61 17.83 0.39
N ASP A 61 -2.71 19.14 0.11
CA ASP A 61 -2.75 20.14 1.18
C ASP A 61 -4.07 20.12 1.98
N THR A 62 -5.12 19.48 1.45
CA THR A 62 -6.41 19.30 2.14
C THR A 62 -6.50 18.04 3.00
N SER A 63 -5.57 17.09 2.82
CA SER A 63 -5.51 15.86 3.61
C SER A 63 -4.97 16.12 5.02
N ASN A 64 -5.41 15.38 6.02
CA ASN A 64 -5.01 15.55 7.42
C ASN A 64 -4.47 14.27 8.07
N SER A 65 -4.70 13.11 7.46
CA SER A 65 -4.06 11.86 7.84
C SER A 65 -3.77 10.98 6.62
N VAL A 66 -2.89 10.00 6.82
CA VAL A 66 -2.52 9.00 5.81
C VAL A 66 -2.54 7.60 6.43
N TYR A 67 -3.14 6.66 5.71
CA TYR A 67 -3.18 5.24 6.07
C TYR A 67 -2.16 4.45 5.25
N PHE A 68 -1.29 3.71 5.92
CA PHE A 68 -0.33 2.80 5.30
C PHE A 68 -0.81 1.35 5.37
N ALA A 69 -0.83 0.63 4.24
CA ALA A 69 -1.08 -0.81 4.26
C ALA A 69 0.21 -1.65 4.28
N ALA A 70 1.34 -1.03 3.93
CA ALA A 70 2.65 -1.63 3.85
C ALA A 70 3.69 -0.53 4.04
N GLY A 71 4.90 -0.87 4.48
CA GLY A 71 5.99 0.06 4.77
C GLY A 71 7.34 -0.64 4.75
N PRO A 72 8.41 -0.01 5.26
CA PRO A 72 8.42 1.26 6.00
C PRO A 72 8.29 2.53 5.12
N TRP A 73 7.87 3.65 5.72
CA TRP A 73 7.78 4.97 5.07
C TRP A 73 8.57 6.01 5.85
N PHE A 74 9.32 6.87 5.16
CA PHE A 74 9.90 8.10 5.71
C PHE A 74 8.96 9.28 5.52
N TYR A 75 9.01 10.25 6.42
CA TYR A 75 8.18 11.46 6.40
C TYR A 75 9.02 12.70 6.10
N TYR A 76 8.52 13.59 5.25
CA TYR A 76 9.20 14.81 4.85
C TYR A 76 8.28 16.03 5.00
N ASP A 77 8.86 17.19 5.38
CA ASP A 77 8.13 18.47 5.46
C ASP A 77 7.98 19.19 4.13
N GLY A 78 8.64 18.70 3.07
CA GLY A 78 8.62 19.28 1.74
C GLY A 78 8.09 18.33 0.67
N LYS A 79 7.47 18.92 -0.34
CA LYS A 79 7.14 18.31 -1.64
C LYS A 79 7.42 19.32 -2.74
N THR A 80 7.69 18.86 -3.95
CA THR A 80 7.79 19.77 -5.12
C THR A 80 6.43 20.28 -5.56
N GLU A 81 5.45 19.38 -5.67
CA GLU A 81 4.06 19.61 -6.07
C GLU A 81 3.21 18.37 -5.74
N ASN A 82 1.91 18.41 -6.02
CA ASN A 82 1.07 17.21 -5.96
C ASN A 82 1.42 16.25 -7.11
N GLY A 83 1.74 14.99 -6.80
CA GLY A 83 2.27 14.01 -7.74
C GLY A 83 3.78 14.11 -7.98
N GLY A 84 4.47 15.00 -7.24
CA GLY A 84 5.91 15.23 -7.35
C GLY A 84 6.76 14.33 -6.44
N SER A 85 7.86 14.90 -5.92
CA SER A 85 8.84 14.19 -5.09
C SER A 85 8.96 14.77 -3.68
N CYS A 86 9.39 13.95 -2.73
CA CYS A 86 9.67 14.39 -1.36
C CYS A 86 10.96 15.22 -1.30
N THR A 87 10.90 16.33 -0.58
CA THR A 87 12.00 17.28 -0.37
C THR A 87 12.05 17.76 1.08
N GLY A 88 13.01 18.63 1.42
CA GLY A 88 13.09 19.21 2.75
C GLY A 88 13.67 18.26 3.78
N ASN A 89 13.28 18.46 5.03
CA ASN A 89 13.84 17.76 6.17
C ASN A 89 13.17 16.39 6.37
N LEU A 90 13.98 15.38 6.69
CA LEU A 90 13.47 14.13 7.22
C LEU A 90 12.85 14.41 8.58
N LEU A 91 11.54 14.24 8.65
CA LEU A 91 10.80 14.36 9.89
C LEU A 91 11.04 13.08 10.69
N GLY A 92 10.64 11.92 10.18
CA GLY A 92 10.79 10.63 10.84
C GLY A 92 10.35 9.49 9.95
N SER A 93 9.84 8.40 10.53
CA SER A 93 9.34 7.26 9.77
C SER A 93 8.18 6.53 10.44
N TRP A 94 7.42 5.81 9.63
CA TRP A 94 6.57 4.71 10.06
C TRP A 94 7.36 3.40 9.93
N ALA A 95 7.55 2.69 11.04
CA ALA A 95 8.30 1.44 11.09
C ALA A 95 7.47 0.21 10.69
N ASN A 96 6.37 0.40 9.96
CA ASN A 96 5.49 -0.68 9.53
C ASN A 96 4.77 -1.38 10.69
N ASP A 97 4.37 -0.59 11.69
CA ASP A 97 3.61 -1.00 12.87
C ASP A 97 2.15 -1.30 12.49
N ASN A 98 1.75 -2.55 12.63
CA ASN A 98 0.40 -3.02 12.26
C ASN A 98 -0.70 -2.50 13.19
N ASP A 99 -0.36 -2.01 14.38
CA ASP A 99 -1.34 -1.53 15.35
C ASP A 99 -1.77 -0.08 15.08
N HIS A 100 -0.90 0.71 14.43
CA HIS A 100 -1.11 2.13 14.17
C HIS A 100 -0.74 2.54 12.72
N PRO A 101 -1.46 2.03 11.70
CA PRO A 101 -1.19 2.35 10.29
C PRO A 101 -1.66 3.75 9.87
N CYS A 102 -2.50 4.40 10.67
CA CYS A 102 -2.98 5.75 10.41
C CYS A 102 -2.09 6.78 11.09
N VAL A 103 -1.60 7.73 10.30
CA VAL A 103 -0.66 8.76 10.76
C VAL A 103 -1.29 10.13 10.52
N ASN A 104 -1.34 10.95 11.57
CA ASN A 104 -1.76 12.33 11.46
C ASN A 104 -0.67 13.16 10.74
N LEU A 105 -1.05 13.87 9.68
CA LEU A 105 -0.13 14.67 8.88
C LEU A 105 0.21 16.00 9.56
N ASN A 106 -0.67 16.55 10.37
CA ASN A 106 -0.52 17.86 11.01
C ASN A 106 0.23 17.83 12.34
N GLN A 107 0.17 16.70 13.04
CA GLN A 107 0.69 16.55 14.39
C GLN A 107 1.72 15.42 14.41
N ARG A 108 2.97 15.80 14.15
CA ARG A 108 4.08 14.87 14.30
C ARG A 108 4.94 15.23 15.50
N GLY A 109 4.64 14.65 16.66
CA GLY A 109 5.50 14.77 17.84
C GLY A 109 5.83 16.23 18.23
N GLY A 110 6.85 16.42 19.09
CA GLY A 110 7.11 17.69 19.77
C GLY A 110 7.54 18.90 18.92
N ASP A 111 7.64 18.78 17.58
CA ASP A 111 8.03 19.88 16.68
C ASP A 111 6.88 20.44 15.81
N SER A 112 5.67 19.86 15.90
CA SER A 112 4.44 20.31 15.23
C SER A 112 4.54 20.51 13.70
N ARG A 113 5.56 19.94 13.04
CA ARG A 113 5.74 20.09 11.59
C ARG A 113 4.81 19.16 10.82
N ARG A 114 4.20 19.69 9.76
CA ARG A 114 3.32 18.93 8.88
C ARG A 114 4.11 18.01 7.96
N ILE A 115 3.69 16.74 7.89
CA ILE A 115 4.14 15.78 6.88
C ILE A 115 3.49 16.15 5.55
N ARG A 116 4.30 16.55 4.57
CA ARG A 116 3.84 16.89 3.22
C ARG A 116 4.13 15.81 2.20
N CYS A 117 5.06 14.90 2.50
CA CYS A 117 5.40 13.82 1.60
C CYS A 117 5.89 12.62 2.39
N VAL A 118 5.65 11.42 1.85
CA VAL A 118 6.18 10.19 2.38
C VAL A 118 6.94 9.42 1.32
N ARG A 119 8.13 8.94 1.66
CA ARG A 119 9.01 8.18 0.77
C ARG A 119 9.12 6.76 1.25
N TRP A 120 8.93 5.81 0.36
CA TRP A 120 9.10 4.41 0.66
C TRP A 120 10.55 4.15 1.09
N ASN A 121 10.72 3.61 2.29
CA ASN A 121 12.02 3.22 2.77
C ASN A 121 12.32 1.81 2.26
N ASN A 122 13.11 1.74 1.18
CA ASN A 122 13.45 0.46 0.56
C ASN A 122 14.36 -0.43 1.42
N GLY A 123 14.93 0.06 2.53
CA GLY A 123 16.01 -0.64 3.24
C GLY A 123 17.21 -0.80 2.31
N ILE A 124 18.27 -0.06 2.58
CA ILE A 124 19.58 -0.42 1.99
C ILE A 124 20.06 -1.69 2.66
#